data_AF-A0A5B8UA43-F1
#
_entry.id   AF-A0A5B8UA43-F1
#
_cell.length_a   1.000
_cell.length_b   1.000
_cell.length_c   1.000
_cell.angle_alpha   90.00
_cell.angle_beta   90.00
_cell.angle_gamma   90.00
#
_symmetry.space_group_name_H-M   'P 1'
#
loop_
_entity.id
_entity.type
_entity.pdbx_description
1 polymer ?
#
loop_
_entity_poly.entity_id
_entity_poly.type
_entity_poly.pdbx_seq_one_letter_code
_entity_poly.pdbx_strand_id
1 'polypeptide(L)'
;MSARLIRMASEGLFPQLVVIPLHRDHGVITMAAGKNDVIKLLPPLTLSEPEAHEFLAALDAVLADCHGATGKNWGVVRDIATATLRRRAAAVGR
;
A
#
# COMPACT_ATOMS: atom_id res chain seq x y z
N MET A 1 5.65 7.01 11.71
CA MET A 1 5.07 8.29 11.22
C MET A 1 3.57 8.09 11.08
N SER A 2 2.71 8.99 11.57
CA SER A 2 1.26 8.78 11.44
C SER A 2 0.80 8.90 9.98
N ALA A 3 -0.22 8.14 9.57
CA ALA A 3 -0.79 8.18 8.21
C ALA A 3 -1.13 9.60 7.72
N ARG A 4 -1.35 10.54 8.64
CA ARG A 4 -1.58 11.96 8.36
C ARG A 4 -0.38 12.64 7.70
N LEU A 5 0.86 12.31 8.11
CA LEU A 5 2.06 12.90 7.51
C LEU A 5 2.30 12.38 6.09
N ILE A 6 1.96 11.13 5.81
CA ILE A 6 2.07 10.53 4.47
C ILE A 6 1.04 11.17 3.52
N ARG A 7 -0.19 11.38 3.98
CA ARG A 7 -1.21 12.15 3.24
C ARG A 7 -0.75 13.58 2.92
N MET A 8 -0.12 14.25 3.88
CA MET A 8 0.39 15.62 3.68
C MET A 8 1.52 15.69 2.66
N ALA A 9 2.29 14.60 2.47
CA ALA A 9 3.38 14.54 1.50
C ALA A 9 2.90 14.32 0.05
N SER A 10 1.83 13.56 -0.16
CA SER A 10 1.17 13.42 -1.47
C SER A 10 -0.18 12.70 -1.37
N GLU A 11 -1.21 13.27 -1.98
CA GLU A 11 -2.50 12.59 -2.20
C GLU A 11 -2.30 11.25 -2.94
N GLY A 12 -2.88 10.17 -2.40
CA GLY A 12 -2.79 8.83 -2.98
C GLY A 12 -1.46 8.10 -2.75
N LEU A 13 -0.54 8.64 -1.94
CA LEU A 13 0.68 7.93 -1.55
C LEU A 13 0.39 6.80 -0.56
N PHE A 14 -0.49 7.03 0.41
CA PHE A 14 -0.81 6.04 1.45
C PHE A 14 -1.36 4.73 0.87
N PRO A 15 -2.34 4.73 -0.06
CA PRO A 15 -2.77 3.51 -0.75
C PRO A 15 -1.63 2.74 -1.42
N GLN A 16 -0.66 3.43 -2.00
CA GLN A 16 0.48 2.78 -2.66
C GLN A 16 1.40 2.06 -1.67
N LEU A 17 1.52 2.58 -0.44
CA LEU A 17 2.26 1.91 0.64
C LEU A 17 1.57 0.65 1.14
N VAL A 18 0.30 0.43 0.79
CA VAL A 18 -0.43 -0.80 1.12
C VAL A 18 -0.49 -1.74 -0.08
N VAL A 19 -0.82 -1.22 -1.26
CA VAL A 19 -0.97 -2.01 -2.50
C VAL A 19 0.34 -2.67 -2.93
N ILE A 20 1.47 -1.95 -2.84
CA ILE A 20 2.76 -2.48 -3.32
C ILE A 20 3.24 -3.66 -2.44
N PRO A 21 3.25 -3.57 -1.09
CA PRO A 21 3.60 -4.71 -0.25
C PRO A 21 2.61 -5.88 -0.36
N LEU A 22 1.29 -5.61 -0.45
CA LEU A 22 0.30 -6.67 -0.69
C LEU A 22 0.62 -7.49 -1.94
N HIS A 23 0.98 -6.82 -3.04
CA HIS A 23 1.36 -7.53 -4.26
C HIS A 23 2.70 -8.24 -4.15
N ARG A 24 3.73 -7.54 -3.65
CA ARG A 24 5.12 -8.03 -3.66
C ARG A 24 5.36 -9.15 -2.63
N ASP A 25 4.84 -8.99 -1.42
CA ASP A 25 5.17 -9.84 -0.27
C ASP A 25 4.10 -10.90 0.00
N HIS A 26 2.86 -10.64 -0.43
CA HIS A 26 1.72 -11.51 -0.17
C HIS A 26 1.02 -12.03 -1.44
N GLY A 27 1.46 -11.60 -2.64
CA GLY A 27 0.85 -12.05 -3.90
C GLY A 27 -0.58 -11.56 -4.13
N VAL A 28 -1.07 -10.59 -3.35
CA VAL A 28 -2.44 -10.09 -3.43
C VAL A 28 -2.51 -8.90 -4.38
N ILE A 29 -3.36 -9.01 -5.42
CA ILE A 29 -3.60 -7.91 -6.36
C ILE A 29 -4.70 -6.99 -5.82
N THR A 30 -4.34 -5.73 -5.57
CA THR A 30 -5.26 -4.66 -5.17
C THR A 30 -4.98 -3.41 -5.99
N MET A 31 -5.89 -2.42 -5.94
CA MET A 31 -5.74 -1.19 -6.72
C MET A 31 -5.95 0.06 -5.87
N ALA A 32 -5.02 1.01 -5.94
CA ALA A 32 -5.19 2.33 -5.36
C ALA A 32 -6.17 3.17 -6.20
N ALA A 33 -7.15 3.82 -5.56
CA ALA A 33 -8.09 4.71 -6.22
C ALA A 33 -7.51 6.13 -6.40
N GLY A 34 -6.52 6.26 -7.30
CA GLY A 34 -6.06 7.57 -7.78
C GLY A 34 -5.59 8.53 -6.68
N LYS A 35 -6.34 9.63 -6.47
CA LYS A 35 -6.00 10.70 -5.50
C LYS A 35 -6.60 10.49 -4.11
N ASN A 36 -7.40 9.44 -3.90
CA ASN A 36 -8.09 9.20 -2.63
C ASN A 36 -7.42 8.07 -1.86
N ASP A 37 -7.56 8.09 -0.53
CA ASP A 37 -7.12 7.01 0.38
C ASP A 37 -8.07 5.80 0.32
N VAL A 38 -8.32 5.28 -0.88
CA VAL A 38 -9.19 4.13 -1.12
C VAL A 38 -8.39 3.03 -1.82
N ILE A 39 -8.46 1.84 -1.26
CA ILE A 39 -7.93 0.61 -1.86
C ILE A 39 -9.13 -0.20 -2.35
N LYS A 40 -9.08 -0.59 -3.62
CA LYS A 40 -10.10 -1.40 -4.28
C LYS A 40 -9.64 -2.85 -4.29
N LEU A 41 -10.56 -3.73 -3.91
CA LEU A 41 -10.44 -5.18 -3.97
C LEU A 41 -11.54 -5.70 -4.89
N LEU A 42 -11.19 -6.63 -5.78
CA LEU A 42 -12.14 -7.40 -6.57
C LEU A 42 -11.77 -8.88 -6.42
N PRO A 43 -12.36 -9.58 -5.43
CA PRO A 43 -12.06 -10.98 -5.23
C PRO A 43 -12.62 -11.82 -6.40
N PRO A 44 -12.00 -12.96 -6.73
CA PRO A 44 -12.56 -13.89 -7.71
C PRO A 44 -13.89 -14.46 -7.21
N LEU A 45 -14.80 -14.81 -8.13
CA LEU A 45 -16.07 -15.48 -7.79
C LEU A 45 -15.87 -16.85 -7.12
N THR A 46 -14.68 -17.41 -7.24
CA THR A 46 -14.28 -18.69 -6.66
C THR A 46 -13.55 -18.54 -5.31
N LEU A 47 -13.54 -17.34 -4.72
CA LEU A 47 -12.85 -17.10 -3.44
C LEU A 47 -13.42 -18.01 -2.35
N SER A 48 -12.53 -18.73 -1.69
CA SER A 48 -12.82 -19.55 -0.52
C SER A 48 -12.57 -18.79 0.79
N GLU A 49 -13.15 -19.29 1.88
CA GLU A 49 -12.96 -18.70 3.20
C GLU A 49 -11.50 -18.73 3.69
N PRO A 50 -10.69 -19.80 3.46
CA PRO A 50 -9.27 -19.79 3.77
C PRO A 50 -8.50 -18.69 3.02
N GLU A 51 -8.75 -18.52 1.72
CA GLU A 51 -8.10 -17.46 0.93
C GLU A 51 -8.49 -16.06 1.42
N ALA A 52 -9.73 -15.88 1.89
CA ALA A 52 -10.16 -14.63 2.51
C ALA A 52 -9.37 -14.36 3.82
N HIS A 53 -9.13 -15.38 4.63
CA HIS A 53 -8.34 -15.25 5.86
C HIS A 53 -6.86 -14.94 5.56
N GLU A 54 -6.29 -15.56 4.53
CA GLU A 54 -4.92 -15.24 4.07
C GLU A 54 -4.81 -13.78 3.64
N PHE A 55 -5.80 -13.27 2.90
CA PHE A 55 -5.86 -11.85 2.53
C PHE A 55 -5.92 -10.93 3.75
N LEU A 56 -6.78 -11.24 4.73
CA LEU A 56 -6.92 -10.42 5.94
C LEU A 56 -5.63 -10.40 6.75
N ALA A 57 -4.97 -11.54 6.92
CA ALA A 57 -3.69 -11.63 7.61
C ALA A 57 -2.59 -10.84 6.90
N ALA A 58 -2.55 -10.89 5.56
CA ALA A 58 -1.64 -10.09 4.76
C ALA A 58 -1.89 -8.58 4.93
N LEU A 59 -3.16 -8.16 4.90
CA LEU A 59 -3.54 -6.77 5.09
C LEU A 59 -3.13 -6.26 6.48
N ASP A 60 -3.37 -7.04 7.53
CA ASP A 60 -2.99 -6.68 8.91
C ASP A 60 -1.47 -6.51 9.05
N ALA A 61 -0.69 -7.41 8.46
CA ALA A 61 0.77 -7.31 8.46
C ALA A 61 1.26 -6.01 7.81
N VAL A 62 0.71 -5.67 6.65
CA VAL A 62 1.07 -4.44 5.92
C VAL A 62 0.64 -3.18 6.68
N LEU A 63 -0.55 -3.18 7.28
CA LEU A 63 -1.03 -2.05 8.09
C LEU A 63 -0.21 -1.85 9.37
N ALA A 64 0.26 -2.93 9.98
CA ALA A 64 1.16 -2.87 11.14
C ALA A 64 2.51 -2.25 10.75
N ASP A 65 3.09 -2.64 9.61
CA ASP A 65 4.32 -2.06 9.08
C ASP A 65 4.17 -0.56 8.74
N CYS A 66 2.98 -0.14 8.29
CA CYS A 66 2.68 1.27 8.06
C CYS A 66 2.62 2.10 9.36
N HIS A 67 2.29 1.49 10.49
CA HIS A 67 2.20 2.18 11.79
C HIS A 67 3.57 2.36 12.48
N GLY A 68 4.49 1.40 12.33
CA GLY A 68 5.77 1.38 13.04
C GLY A 68 6.95 1.93 12.23
N ALA A 69 7.75 2.83 12.82
CA ALA A 69 9.06 3.23 12.27
C ALA A 69 10.16 2.16 12.49
N THR A 70 9.82 1.07 13.18
CA THR A 70 10.71 -0.04 13.59
C THR A 70 10.27 -1.39 13.02
N GLY A 71 9.27 -1.43 12.14
CA GLY A 71 8.87 -2.66 11.44
C GLY A 71 9.99 -3.18 10.55
N LYS A 72 10.09 -4.51 10.40
CA LYS A 72 11.13 -5.18 9.59
C LYS A 72 11.21 -4.61 8.16
N ASN A 73 10.08 -4.13 7.63
CA ASN A 73 9.95 -3.64 6.27
C ASN A 73 9.98 -2.11 6.13
N TRP A 74 10.27 -1.35 7.19
CA TRP A 74 10.24 0.13 7.15
C TRP A 74 11.16 0.73 6.08
N GLY A 75 12.36 0.17 5.89
CA GLY A 75 13.29 0.62 4.85
C GLY A 75 12.70 0.48 3.44
N VAL A 76 12.02 -0.63 3.18
CA VAL A 76 11.31 -0.85 1.91
C VAL A 76 10.17 0.15 1.73
N VAL A 77 9.32 0.32 2.76
CA VAL A 77 8.18 1.24 2.69
C VAL A 77 8.66 2.65 2.34
N ARG A 78 9.78 3.09 2.93
CA ARG A 78 10.43 4.37 2.61
C ARG A 78 10.93 4.42 1.16
N ASP A 79 11.54 3.36 0.65
CA ASP A 79 12.05 3.32 -0.71
C ASP A 79 10.90 3.34 -1.74
N ILE A 80 9.80 2.64 -1.47
CA ILE A 80 8.56 2.68 -2.25
C ILE A 80 7.96 4.09 -2.25
N ALA A 81 7.88 4.73 -1.08
CA ALA A 81 7.37 6.09 -0.96
C ALA A 81 8.21 7.05 -1.83
N THR A 82 9.54 6.92 -1.74
CA THR A 82 10.48 7.72 -2.52
C THR A 82 10.32 7.50 -4.02
N ALA A 83 10.20 6.24 -4.47
CA ALA A 83 10.01 5.91 -5.88
C ALA A 83 8.68 6.46 -6.42
N THR A 84 7.61 6.38 -5.63
CA THR A 84 6.28 6.89 -5.99
C THR A 84 6.28 8.41 -6.14
N LEU A 85 6.89 9.12 -5.19
CA LEU A 85 7.06 10.58 -5.25
C LEU A 85 7.87 11.02 -6.49
N ARG A 86 8.99 10.34 -6.78
CA ARG A 86 9.81 10.61 -7.97
C ARG A 86 9.03 10.41 -9.28
N ARG A 87 8.26 9.32 -9.40
CA ARG A 87 7.41 9.07 -10.58
C ARG A 87 6.37 10.17 -10.78
N ARG A 88 5.75 10.64 -9.70
CA ARG A 88 4.80 11.77 -9.77
C ARG A 88 5.47 13.07 -10.18
N ALA A 89 6.62 13.41 -9.61
CA ALA A 89 7.37 14.62 -10.01
C ALA A 89 7.70 14.61 -11.51
N ALA A 90 8.13 13.46 -12.06
CA ALA A 90 8.40 13.29 -13.49
C ALA A 90 7.13 13.30 -14.38
N ALA A 91 5.94 13.12 -13.81
CA ALA A 91 4.67 13.21 -14.54
C ALA A 91 4.10 14.63 -14.56
N VAL A 92 4.39 15.45 -13.54
CA VAL A 92 3.93 16.86 -13.43
C VAL A 92 4.78 17.82 -14.26
N GLY A 93 6.05 17.50 -14.50
CA GLY A 93 6.95 18.31 -15.35
C GLY A 93 6.76 18.12 -16.87
N ARG A 94 5.69 17.46 -17.31
CA ARG A 94 5.34 17.24 -18.73
C ARG A 94 4.02 17.91 -19.07
#